data_AF-A0A0L6WCA4-F1
#
_entry.id   AF-A0A0L6WCA4-F1
#
_cell.length_a   1.000
_cell.length_b   1.000
_cell.length_c   1.000
_cell.angle_alpha   90.00
_cell.angle_beta   90.00
_cell.angle_gamma   90.00
#
_symmetry.space_group_name_H-M   'P 1'
#
loop_
_entity.id
_entity.type
_entity.pdbx_description
1 polymer ?
#
loop_
_entity_poly.entity_id
_entity_poly.type
_entity_poly.pdbx_seq_one_letter_code
_entity_poly.pdbx_strand_id
1 'polypeptide(L)'
;MPELDLAALPKYTPLEPLPKYSCEPSSDERTLQETPCHSRTVPNGTYIQRSGKISVILYEQESGGGTPRYGRNGEISGSIIIEKPHEVSRITLKVEGKLDTKIPVCGSLSIRLFDHTCISWRKDDGDELSSHLPFSHLLPRSFFYQGSEHDLPPTFSVRQVGFDLRATYSITICVSRARHAMNVFPRSHRVKIPFNYCPRIRPHRPILMNPNFFSAIKTSPEEWYQTSSAMQMRRDMPELGTVHCDLFIPGGRVYSLTDKIPFHVQLNGHTDAFQILMPQPVNGPLIPSRCHKKFPLQDNQLKIKVSLYRQIRAENKGEKSFNNTLIGESEISESPPGICESSSIIHLDWQGEANIKPDVMVGGFIAGNVSVKDFVVLILEPPPVKNDEPSPFYPLQMTVPIRLVTDSFEEVYDYEPPPV
;
A
#
# COMPACT_ATOMS: atom_id res chain seq x y z
N MET A 1 -6.66 -37.87 -43.99
CA MET A 1 -6.06 -36.59 -43.53
C MET A 1 -4.95 -36.25 -44.50
N PRO A 2 -4.95 -35.08 -45.15
CA PRO A 2 -3.97 -34.75 -46.17
C PRO A 2 -2.60 -34.50 -45.53
N GLU A 3 -1.60 -35.14 -46.10
CA GLU A 3 -0.18 -35.04 -45.74
C GLU A 3 0.32 -33.66 -46.22
N LEU A 4 0.69 -32.80 -45.27
CA LEU A 4 1.21 -31.46 -45.57
C LEU A 4 2.62 -31.61 -46.16
N ASP A 5 2.73 -31.28 -47.44
CA ASP A 5 3.98 -31.27 -48.20
C ASP A 5 4.92 -30.17 -47.67
N LEU A 6 5.85 -30.56 -46.80
CA LEU A 6 6.85 -29.69 -46.19
C LEU A 6 7.89 -29.15 -47.20
N ALA A 7 7.84 -29.56 -48.47
CA ALA A 7 8.82 -29.17 -49.49
C ALA A 7 8.60 -27.76 -50.08
N ALA A 8 7.49 -27.08 -49.74
CA ALA A 8 7.15 -25.75 -50.26
C ALA A 8 7.31 -24.61 -49.24
N LEU A 9 8.07 -24.80 -48.16
CA LEU A 9 8.39 -23.69 -47.27
C LEU A 9 9.41 -22.75 -47.94
N PRO A 10 9.15 -21.43 -47.98
CA PRO A 10 10.11 -20.47 -48.53
C PRO A 10 11.44 -20.59 -47.79
N LYS A 11 12.54 -20.65 -48.55
CA LYS A 11 13.89 -20.63 -48.00
C LYS A 11 14.10 -19.30 -47.29
N TYR A 12 14.02 -19.29 -45.97
CA TYR A 12 14.37 -18.12 -45.18
C TYR A 12 15.85 -17.81 -45.39
N THR A 13 16.16 -16.59 -45.80
CA THR A 13 17.53 -16.08 -45.83
C THR A 13 18.14 -16.25 -44.43
N PRO A 14 19.37 -16.78 -44.31
CA PRO A 14 20.01 -16.96 -43.01
C PRO A 14 19.95 -15.65 -42.23
N LEU A 15 19.41 -15.71 -41.01
CA LEU A 15 19.26 -14.55 -40.14
C LEU A 15 20.62 -13.86 -40.00
N GLU A 16 20.68 -12.57 -40.33
CA GLU A 16 21.81 -11.74 -39.94
C GLU A 16 22.01 -11.86 -38.42
N PRO A 17 23.26 -11.82 -37.92
CA PRO A 17 23.51 -11.92 -36.49
C PRO A 17 22.67 -10.87 -35.76
N LEU A 18 21.91 -11.32 -34.77
CA LEU A 18 21.11 -10.43 -33.94
C LEU A 18 21.99 -9.26 -33.47
N PRO A 19 21.47 -8.02 -33.48
CA PRO A 19 22.19 -6.88 -32.92
C PRO A 19 22.66 -7.23 -31.51
N LYS A 20 23.88 -6.80 -31.16
CA LYS A 20 24.37 -6.92 -29.79
C LYS A 20 23.60 -5.90 -28.95
N TYR A 21 22.53 -6.33 -28.32
CA TYR A 21 21.83 -5.52 -27.33
C TYR A 21 22.72 -5.40 -26.09
N SER A 22 23.03 -4.16 -25.72
CA SER A 22 23.69 -3.80 -24.46
C SER A 22 22.65 -3.15 -23.54
N CYS A 23 22.83 -3.28 -22.23
CA CYS A 23 22.01 -2.55 -21.25
C CYS A 23 22.32 -1.04 -21.25
N GLU A 24 23.47 -0.66 -21.80
CA GLU A 24 23.91 0.73 -21.95
C GLU A 24 23.98 1.08 -23.44
N PRO A 25 23.51 2.28 -23.85
CA PRO A 25 23.57 2.72 -25.24
C PRO A 25 25.03 2.76 -25.73
N SER A 26 25.27 2.35 -26.98
CA SER A 26 26.57 2.55 -27.62
C SER A 26 26.86 4.04 -27.83
N SER A 27 28.10 4.39 -28.18
CA SER A 27 28.52 5.79 -28.37
C SER A 27 27.74 6.56 -29.45
N ASP A 28 27.04 5.85 -30.33
CA ASP A 28 26.19 6.36 -31.41
C ASP A 28 24.68 6.25 -31.11
N GLU A 29 24.31 5.67 -29.97
CA GLU A 29 22.94 5.55 -29.50
C GLU A 29 22.62 6.64 -28.47
N ARG A 30 21.35 7.07 -28.44
CA ARG A 30 20.85 8.00 -27.42
C ARG A 30 19.64 7.39 -26.74
N THR A 31 19.70 7.27 -25.43
CA THR A 31 18.52 6.90 -24.62
C THR A 31 17.50 8.04 -24.70
N LEU A 32 16.35 7.77 -25.32
CA LEU A 32 15.25 8.75 -25.40
C LEU A 32 14.43 8.83 -24.11
N GLN A 33 14.41 7.72 -23.36
CA GLN A 33 13.70 7.60 -22.10
C GLN A 33 14.41 6.54 -21.27
N GLU A 34 15.13 6.97 -20.24
CA GLU A 34 15.67 6.05 -19.25
C GLU A 34 14.61 5.91 -18.14
N THR A 35 14.41 4.70 -17.62
CA THR A 35 13.81 4.54 -16.30
C THR A 35 14.97 4.26 -15.37
N PRO A 36 15.64 5.27 -14.81
CA PRO A 36 16.78 5.02 -13.97
C PRO A 36 16.29 4.26 -12.76
N CYS A 37 16.74 3.03 -12.67
CA CYS A 37 16.73 2.28 -11.44
C CYS A 37 17.81 2.97 -10.59
N HIS A 38 17.50 4.07 -9.90
CA HIS A 38 18.39 4.57 -8.87
C HIS A 38 18.57 3.40 -7.92
N SER A 39 19.73 2.76 -8.04
CA SER A 39 20.08 1.55 -7.32
C SER A 39 20.16 1.98 -5.88
N ARG A 40 19.02 1.90 -5.18
CA ARG A 40 19.01 2.14 -3.74
C ARG A 40 20.11 1.25 -3.19
N THR A 41 21.01 1.85 -2.43
CA THR A 41 22.17 1.16 -1.87
C THR A 41 21.69 -0.16 -1.29
N VAL A 42 22.13 -1.26 -1.92
CA VAL A 42 21.81 -2.59 -1.43
C VAL A 42 22.24 -2.61 0.03
N PRO A 43 21.35 -2.93 0.98
CA PRO A 43 21.74 -2.96 2.38
C PRO A 43 22.98 -3.85 2.52
N ASN A 44 23.98 -3.42 3.28
CA ASN A 44 25.23 -4.17 3.45
C ASN A 44 25.36 -4.77 4.86
N GLY A 45 24.32 -4.65 5.67
CA GLY A 45 24.29 -5.18 7.03
C GLY A 45 24.04 -6.68 7.07
N THR A 46 24.16 -7.24 8.28
CA THR A 46 23.90 -8.65 8.54
C THR A 46 22.99 -8.82 9.74
N TYR A 47 22.09 -9.79 9.68
CA TYR A 47 21.29 -10.22 10.82
C TYR A 47 21.81 -11.55 11.36
N ILE A 48 22.03 -11.65 12.67
CA ILE A 48 22.59 -12.86 13.30
C ILE A 48 21.61 -13.40 14.35
N GLN A 49 21.14 -14.63 14.14
CA GLN A 49 20.34 -15.37 15.11
C GLN A 49 21.15 -16.53 15.69
N ARG A 50 21.37 -16.54 17.00
CA ARG A 50 22.03 -17.64 17.71
C ARG A 50 21.01 -18.51 18.44
N SER A 51 21.16 -19.81 18.36
CA SER A 51 20.34 -20.79 19.06
C SER A 51 21.18 -21.99 19.49
N GLY A 52 21.69 -21.95 20.71
CA GLY A 52 22.61 -22.97 21.22
C GLY A 52 23.89 -23.02 20.38
N LYS A 53 24.14 -24.17 19.74
CA LYS A 53 25.36 -24.45 18.97
C LYS A 53 25.23 -24.15 17.47
N ILE A 54 24.17 -23.44 17.10
CA ILE A 54 23.85 -23.07 15.72
C ILE A 54 23.70 -21.56 15.68
N SER A 55 24.41 -20.92 14.78
CA SER A 55 24.22 -19.50 14.46
C SER A 55 23.83 -19.36 12.99
N VAL A 56 22.88 -18.49 12.71
CA VAL A 56 22.42 -18.20 11.35
C VAL A 56 22.72 -16.74 11.08
N ILE A 57 23.43 -16.48 9.99
CA ILE A 57 23.75 -15.14 9.50
C ILE A 57 22.97 -14.93 8.22
N LEU A 58 22.21 -13.85 8.12
CA LEU A 58 21.53 -13.40 6.91
C LEU A 58 22.23 -12.14 6.42
N TYR A 59 22.55 -12.10 5.12
CA TYR A 59 23.24 -10.98 4.49
C TYR A 59 22.24 -9.95 3.95
N GLU A 60 22.75 -8.80 3.54
CA GLU A 60 21.99 -7.73 2.89
C GLU A 60 20.81 -7.19 3.72
N GLN A 61 21.03 -7.02 5.02
CA GLN A 61 20.03 -6.52 5.95
C GLN A 61 20.25 -5.05 6.30
N GLU A 62 19.18 -4.33 6.61
CA GLU A 62 19.27 -2.96 7.14
C GLU A 62 20.01 -2.95 8.48
N SER A 63 20.98 -2.05 8.64
CA SER A 63 21.75 -1.93 9.88
C SER A 63 20.84 -1.57 11.05
N GLY A 64 20.90 -2.34 12.13
CA GLY A 64 20.10 -2.12 13.34
C GLY A 64 18.66 -2.67 13.28
N GLY A 65 18.27 -3.34 12.19
CA GLY A 65 16.96 -3.99 12.09
C GLY A 65 16.83 -5.21 13.01
N GLY A 66 15.79 -5.25 13.85
CA GLY A 66 15.48 -6.40 14.72
C GLY A 66 14.89 -7.61 13.99
N THR A 67 14.44 -7.43 12.75
CA THR A 67 13.82 -8.46 11.93
C THR A 67 14.31 -8.32 10.48
N PRO A 68 14.72 -9.42 9.82
CA PRO A 68 15.12 -9.39 8.42
C PRO A 68 14.02 -8.87 7.50
N ARG A 69 14.39 -8.20 6.41
CA ARG A 69 13.44 -7.62 5.44
C ARG A 69 13.77 -8.08 4.03
N TYR A 70 12.75 -8.48 3.27
CA TYR A 70 12.90 -8.90 1.89
C TYR A 70 11.84 -8.25 1.01
N GLY A 71 12.23 -7.86 -0.20
CA GLY A 71 11.33 -7.32 -1.21
C GLY A 71 10.74 -8.39 -2.11
N ARG A 72 9.99 -7.95 -3.13
CA ARG A 72 9.51 -8.81 -4.22
C ARG A 72 10.70 -9.46 -4.93
N ASN A 73 10.63 -10.77 -5.15
CA ASN A 73 11.74 -11.58 -5.69
C ASN A 73 13.05 -11.41 -4.89
N GLY A 74 12.97 -11.08 -3.60
CA GLY A 74 14.14 -10.95 -2.75
C GLY A 74 14.86 -12.28 -2.61
N GLU A 75 16.19 -12.24 -2.67
CA GLU A 75 17.04 -13.38 -2.36
C GLU A 75 17.30 -13.44 -0.86
N ILE A 76 17.04 -14.60 -0.26
CA ILE A 76 17.43 -14.91 1.11
C ILE A 76 18.81 -15.55 1.04
N SER A 77 19.85 -14.74 1.21
CA SER A 77 21.24 -15.19 1.25
C SER A 77 21.78 -15.17 2.69
N GLY A 78 22.60 -16.16 3.02
CA GLY A 78 23.10 -16.32 4.38
C GLY A 78 24.08 -17.46 4.56
N SER A 79 24.50 -17.65 5.81
CA SER A 79 25.34 -18.78 6.22
C SER A 79 24.91 -19.36 7.56
N ILE A 80 25.05 -20.67 7.68
CA ILE A 80 24.78 -21.43 8.90
C ILE A 80 26.12 -21.83 9.51
N ILE A 81 26.37 -21.37 10.74
CA ILE A 81 27.55 -21.71 11.52
C ILE A 81 27.20 -22.78 12.55
N ILE A 82 27.95 -23.87 12.56
CA ILE A 82 27.73 -25.03 13.42
C ILE A 82 29.01 -25.33 14.21
N GLU A 83 28.90 -25.35 15.54
CA GLU A 83 30.04 -25.58 16.43
C GLU A 83 30.58 -27.02 16.39
N LYS A 84 29.68 -28.00 16.15
CA LYS A 84 30.02 -29.43 16.11
C LYS A 84 29.50 -30.11 14.83
N PRO A 85 30.13 -29.87 13.68
CA PRO A 85 29.63 -30.35 12.38
C PRO A 85 29.63 -31.89 12.29
N HIS A 86 30.58 -32.58 12.93
CA HIS A 86 30.68 -34.05 12.90
C HIS A 86 29.48 -34.80 13.51
N GLU A 87 28.72 -34.15 14.41
CA GLU A 87 27.50 -34.73 14.99
C GLU A 87 26.27 -34.58 14.07
N VAL A 88 26.35 -33.75 13.03
CA VAL A 88 25.23 -33.41 12.16
C VAL A 88 25.08 -34.47 11.06
N SER A 89 23.85 -34.90 10.82
CA SER A 89 23.51 -35.84 9.74
C SER A 89 22.79 -35.18 8.57
N ARG A 90 22.00 -34.12 8.84
CA ARG A 90 21.21 -33.41 7.82
C ARG A 90 20.92 -31.98 8.23
N ILE A 91 21.05 -31.07 7.28
CA ILE A 91 20.62 -29.67 7.42
C ILE A 91 19.55 -29.39 6.38
N THR A 92 18.44 -28.80 6.80
CA THR A 92 17.32 -28.49 5.91
C THR A 92 16.89 -27.05 6.15
N LEU A 93 16.85 -26.28 5.07
CA LEU A 93 16.34 -24.93 5.01
C LEU A 93 14.88 -25.00 4.55
N LYS A 94 13.98 -24.43 5.34
CA LYS A 94 12.57 -24.30 4.99
C LYS A 94 12.20 -22.83 4.95
N VAL A 95 11.61 -22.36 3.86
CA VAL A 95 11.06 -21.01 3.76
C VAL A 95 9.56 -21.13 3.56
N GLU A 96 8.78 -20.53 4.45
CA GLU A 96 7.33 -20.65 4.47
C GLU A 96 6.64 -19.28 4.54
N GLY A 97 5.54 -19.15 3.80
CA GLY A 97 4.63 -18.02 3.83
C GLY A 97 3.20 -18.48 4.10
N LYS A 98 2.48 -17.76 4.96
CA LYS A 98 1.14 -18.15 5.40
C LYS A 98 0.23 -16.93 5.58
N LEU A 99 -1.01 -17.06 5.12
CA LEU A 99 -2.09 -16.10 5.31
C LEU A 99 -3.17 -16.71 6.22
N ASP A 100 -3.23 -16.25 7.45
CA ASP A 100 -4.19 -16.66 8.46
C ASP A 100 -5.32 -15.64 8.58
N THR A 101 -6.56 -16.10 8.49
CA THR A 101 -7.77 -15.30 8.72
C THR A 101 -8.60 -15.97 9.80
N LYS A 102 -9.12 -15.21 10.76
CA LYS A 102 -10.06 -15.66 11.80
C LYS A 102 -11.21 -14.67 11.90
N ILE A 103 -12.41 -15.18 11.67
CA ILE A 103 -13.68 -14.43 11.78
C ILE A 103 -14.56 -15.26 12.73
N PRO A 104 -15.13 -14.70 13.82
CA PRO A 104 -15.90 -15.49 14.79
C PRO A 104 -17.04 -16.29 14.17
N VAL A 105 -17.75 -15.69 13.20
CA VAL A 105 -18.90 -16.31 12.53
C VAL A 105 -18.43 -17.38 11.55
N CYS A 106 -17.41 -17.09 10.73
CA CYS A 106 -16.99 -17.97 9.64
C CYS A 106 -15.90 -18.99 10.04
N GLY A 107 -15.33 -18.87 11.24
CA GLY A 107 -14.21 -19.66 11.74
C GLY A 107 -12.83 -19.16 11.26
N SER A 108 -11.83 -20.05 11.33
CA SER A 108 -10.46 -19.79 10.90
C SER A 108 -10.17 -20.41 9.54
N LEU A 109 -9.48 -19.68 8.68
CA LEU A 109 -8.91 -20.17 7.42
C LEU A 109 -7.41 -19.86 7.39
N SER A 110 -6.62 -20.83 6.92
CA SER A 110 -5.16 -20.72 6.82
C SER A 110 -4.78 -21.09 5.38
N ILE A 111 -4.36 -20.10 4.59
CA ILE A 111 -3.86 -20.30 3.23
C ILE A 111 -2.33 -20.37 3.30
N ARG A 112 -1.76 -21.45 2.76
CA ARG A 112 -0.32 -21.57 2.56
C ARG A 112 0.04 -20.81 1.29
N LEU A 113 0.82 -19.74 1.43
CA LEU A 113 1.29 -18.93 0.30
C LEU A 113 2.38 -19.70 -0.45
N PHE A 114 3.36 -20.20 0.29
CA PHE A 114 4.36 -21.13 -0.22
C PHE A 114 4.98 -21.92 0.94
N ASP A 115 5.55 -23.08 0.63
CA ASP A 115 6.30 -23.92 1.56
C ASP A 115 7.42 -24.60 0.77
N HIS A 116 8.58 -23.95 0.72
CA HIS A 116 9.75 -24.46 0.04
C HIS A 116 10.70 -25.09 1.06
N THR A 117 11.13 -26.32 0.79
CA THR A 117 12.08 -27.03 1.62
C THR A 117 13.28 -27.45 0.76
N CYS A 118 14.46 -26.91 1.06
CA CYS A 118 15.71 -27.22 0.39
C CYS A 118 16.63 -27.98 1.35
N ILE A 119 17.25 -29.06 0.89
CA ILE A 119 18.28 -29.76 1.65
C ILE A 119 19.59 -29.02 1.39
N SER A 120 20.12 -28.38 2.42
CA SER A 120 21.39 -27.63 2.29
C SER A 120 22.60 -28.54 2.40
N TRP A 121 22.49 -29.66 3.14
CA TRP A 121 23.55 -30.66 3.27
C TRP A 121 23.02 -31.99 3.85
N ARG A 122 23.62 -33.11 3.41
CA ARG A 122 23.37 -34.45 3.93
C ARG A 122 24.67 -35.24 4.00
N LYS A 123 24.87 -35.99 5.10
CA LYS A 123 26.09 -36.79 5.33
C LYS A 123 26.34 -37.87 4.28
N ASP A 124 25.29 -38.40 3.67
CA ASP A 124 25.38 -39.48 2.69
C ASP A 124 26.00 -39.03 1.35
N ASP A 125 26.18 -37.72 1.15
CA ASP A 125 26.69 -37.14 -0.10
C ASP A 125 28.24 -37.23 -0.21
N GLY A 126 28.91 -37.81 0.79
CA GLY A 126 30.37 -38.06 0.78
C GLY A 126 31.23 -36.89 1.25
N ASP A 127 30.67 -35.68 1.33
CA ASP A 127 31.37 -34.48 1.77
C ASP A 127 31.32 -34.31 3.30
N GLU A 128 32.49 -34.06 3.91
CA GLU A 128 32.56 -33.64 5.30
C GLU A 128 31.94 -32.24 5.47
N LEU A 129 31.03 -32.10 6.43
CA LEU A 129 30.39 -30.82 6.73
C LEU A 129 31.41 -29.82 7.27
N SER A 130 31.58 -28.69 6.57
CA SER A 130 32.28 -27.53 7.10
C SER A 130 31.50 -26.91 8.27
N SER A 131 32.20 -26.24 9.19
CA SER A 131 31.54 -25.48 10.26
C SER A 131 30.69 -24.30 9.74
N HIS A 132 30.79 -23.98 8.45
CA HIS A 132 30.17 -22.84 7.79
C HIS A 132 29.52 -23.25 6.47
N LEU A 133 28.19 -23.27 6.43
CA LEU A 133 27.40 -23.68 5.28
C LEU A 133 26.65 -22.49 4.68
N PRO A 134 27.07 -21.95 3.52
CA PRO A 134 26.34 -20.89 2.84
C PRO A 134 25.02 -21.42 2.25
N PHE A 135 24.04 -20.54 2.11
CA PHE A 135 22.79 -20.83 1.42
C PHE A 135 22.24 -19.59 0.72
N SER A 136 21.45 -19.85 -0.32
CA SER A 136 20.66 -18.85 -1.04
C SER A 136 19.29 -19.43 -1.37
N HIS A 137 18.25 -18.59 -1.28
CA HIS A 137 16.89 -18.96 -1.68
C HIS A 137 16.14 -17.77 -2.25
N LEU A 138 15.68 -17.86 -3.50
CA LEU A 138 14.86 -16.83 -4.12
C LEU A 138 13.41 -16.95 -3.67
N LEU A 139 12.81 -15.85 -3.20
CA LEU A 139 11.39 -15.82 -2.86
C LEU A 139 10.51 -15.95 -4.12
N PRO A 140 9.42 -16.75 -4.07
CA PRO A 140 8.49 -16.81 -5.19
C PRO A 140 7.78 -15.47 -5.38
N ARG A 141 7.43 -15.14 -6.62
CA ARG A 141 6.70 -13.91 -6.94
C ARG A 141 5.23 -13.97 -6.50
N SER A 142 4.65 -15.16 -6.63
CA SER A 142 3.22 -15.41 -6.61
C SER A 142 2.91 -16.76 -5.96
N PHE A 143 1.62 -17.00 -5.74
CA PHE A 143 1.09 -18.27 -5.29
C PHE A 143 -0.25 -18.58 -5.96
N PHE A 144 -0.62 -19.85 -6.02
CA PHE A 144 -1.91 -20.28 -6.56
C PHE A 144 -2.94 -20.47 -5.47
N TYR A 145 -4.14 -19.92 -5.68
CA TYR A 145 -5.29 -20.12 -4.81
C TYR A 145 -6.57 -20.21 -5.66
N GLN A 146 -7.36 -21.27 -5.45
CA GLN A 146 -8.61 -21.50 -6.19
C GLN A 146 -8.46 -21.38 -7.72
N GLY A 147 -7.35 -21.86 -8.27
CA GLY A 147 -7.09 -21.85 -9.72
C GLY A 147 -6.62 -20.50 -10.29
N SER A 148 -6.46 -19.47 -9.47
CA SER A 148 -5.90 -18.18 -9.88
C SER A 148 -4.53 -17.94 -9.27
N GLU A 149 -3.65 -17.28 -10.02
CA GLU A 149 -2.35 -16.83 -9.54
C GLU A 149 -2.49 -15.46 -8.85
N HIS A 150 -1.88 -15.31 -7.68
CA HIS A 150 -1.91 -14.10 -6.88
C HIS A 150 -0.49 -13.68 -6.50
N ASP A 151 -0.22 -12.37 -6.45
CA ASP A 151 1.00 -11.84 -5.86
C ASP A 151 1.08 -12.18 -4.36
N LEU A 152 2.30 -12.37 -3.83
CA LEU A 152 2.48 -12.49 -2.39
C LEU A 152 2.05 -11.19 -1.66
N PRO A 153 1.22 -11.28 -0.60
CA PRO A 153 0.84 -10.11 0.20
C PRO A 153 2.03 -9.60 1.03
N PRO A 154 2.14 -8.30 1.34
CA PRO A 154 3.12 -7.82 2.31
C PRO A 154 2.92 -8.51 3.68
N THR A 155 3.97 -8.56 4.51
CA THR A 155 3.79 -8.90 5.93
C THR A 155 2.79 -7.94 6.54
N PHE A 156 1.70 -8.49 7.06
CA PHE A 156 0.56 -7.71 7.51
C PHE A 156 -0.08 -8.37 8.72
N SER A 157 -0.47 -7.59 9.72
CA SER A 157 -1.23 -8.11 10.85
C SER A 157 -2.24 -7.07 11.32
N VAL A 158 -3.50 -7.48 11.42
CA VAL A 158 -4.55 -6.68 12.04
C VAL A 158 -5.33 -7.57 13.00
N ARG A 159 -5.60 -7.06 14.20
CA ARG A 159 -6.48 -7.68 15.19
C ARG A 159 -7.48 -6.65 15.64
N GLN A 160 -8.73 -6.88 15.31
CA GLN A 160 -9.86 -6.07 15.74
C GLN A 160 -10.98 -6.97 16.23
N VAL A 161 -11.97 -6.39 16.91
CA VAL A 161 -13.09 -7.15 17.47
C VAL A 161 -13.81 -7.86 16.33
N GLY A 162 -13.80 -9.18 16.35
CA GLY A 162 -14.42 -10.01 15.32
C GLY A 162 -13.61 -10.20 14.04
N PHE A 163 -12.34 -9.78 13.99
CA PHE A 163 -11.51 -9.92 12.79
C PHE A 163 -10.00 -10.01 13.12
N ASP A 164 -9.36 -11.13 12.84
CA ASP A 164 -7.88 -11.31 12.95
C ASP A 164 -7.33 -11.83 11.62
N LEU A 165 -6.40 -11.08 11.04
CA LEU A 165 -5.80 -11.37 9.74
C LEU A 165 -4.29 -11.19 9.84
N ARG A 166 -3.52 -12.19 9.38
CA ARG A 166 -2.06 -12.20 9.42
C ARG A 166 -1.45 -12.81 8.18
N ALA A 167 -0.62 -12.05 7.47
CA ALA A 167 0.32 -12.55 6.47
C ALA A 167 1.70 -12.64 7.13
N THR A 168 2.22 -13.85 7.28
CA THR A 168 3.47 -14.13 8.00
C THR A 168 4.43 -14.95 7.16
N TYR A 169 5.72 -14.68 7.35
CA TYR A 169 6.78 -15.35 6.63
C TYR A 169 7.90 -15.75 7.58
N SER A 170 8.53 -16.89 7.33
CA SER A 170 9.65 -17.34 8.15
C SER A 170 10.61 -18.28 7.44
N ILE A 171 11.86 -18.23 7.89
CA ILE A 171 12.92 -19.17 7.56
C ILE A 171 13.05 -20.13 8.74
N THR A 172 13.04 -21.43 8.49
CA THR A 172 13.26 -22.47 9.50
C THR A 172 14.43 -23.34 9.09
N ILE A 173 15.47 -23.32 9.90
CA ILE A 173 16.64 -24.18 9.73
C ILE A 173 16.51 -25.35 10.70
N CYS A 174 16.46 -26.56 10.14
CA CYS A 174 16.40 -27.81 10.87
C CYS A 174 17.75 -28.51 10.78
N VAL A 175 18.44 -28.67 11.91
CA VAL A 175 19.69 -29.42 12.01
C VAL A 175 19.40 -30.73 12.73
N SER A 176 19.55 -31.84 12.01
CA SER A 176 19.38 -33.19 12.56
C SER A 176 20.74 -33.79 12.89
N ARG A 177 20.86 -34.43 14.05
CA ARG A 177 22.10 -35.09 14.48
C ARG A 177 22.01 -36.61 14.37
N ALA A 178 23.16 -37.24 14.14
CA ALA A 178 23.29 -38.69 14.10
C ALA A 178 22.96 -39.31 15.47
N ARG A 179 22.43 -40.53 15.45
CA ARG A 179 22.04 -41.26 16.66
C ARG A 179 23.27 -41.65 17.48
N HIS A 180 23.22 -41.48 18.79
CA HIS A 180 24.00 -42.34 19.69
C HIS A 180 23.21 -43.64 19.91
N ALA A 181 23.89 -44.78 19.96
CA ALA A 181 23.33 -46.14 19.89
C ALA A 181 22.17 -46.47 20.86
N MET A 182 21.90 -45.66 21.88
CA MET A 182 20.85 -45.87 22.89
C MET A 182 19.59 -44.99 22.76
N ASN A 183 19.54 -43.99 21.86
CA ASN A 183 18.36 -43.11 21.73
C ASN A 183 17.56 -43.40 20.45
N VAL A 184 16.28 -43.76 20.62
CA VAL A 184 15.38 -44.24 19.55
C VAL A 184 14.94 -43.13 18.58
N PHE A 185 15.02 -41.85 18.97
CA PHE A 185 14.56 -40.73 18.15
C PHE A 185 15.70 -39.77 17.78
N PRO A 186 15.81 -39.34 16.50
CA PRO A 186 16.80 -38.36 16.08
C PRO A 186 16.56 -37.01 16.78
N ARG A 187 17.62 -36.44 17.36
CA ARG A 187 17.54 -35.11 17.98
C ARG A 187 17.65 -34.07 16.88
N SER A 188 16.56 -33.36 16.61
CA SER A 188 16.51 -32.25 15.65
C SER A 188 16.44 -30.94 16.40
N HIS A 189 17.35 -30.01 16.10
CA HIS A 189 17.31 -28.64 16.58
C HIS A 189 16.73 -27.74 15.49
N ARG A 190 15.82 -26.84 15.87
CA ARG A 190 15.14 -25.94 14.93
C ARG A 190 15.39 -24.50 15.29
N VAL A 191 15.84 -23.71 14.31
CA VAL A 191 15.97 -22.25 14.43
C VAL A 191 14.95 -21.63 13.49
N LYS A 192 13.95 -20.93 14.04
CA LYS A 192 12.91 -20.25 13.27
C LYS A 192 13.15 -18.75 13.32
N ILE A 193 13.27 -18.12 12.17
CA ILE A 193 13.55 -16.69 11.98
C ILE A 193 12.37 -16.07 11.21
N PRO A 194 11.50 -15.28 11.86
CA PRO A 194 10.48 -14.52 11.14
C PRO A 194 11.14 -13.43 10.30
N PHE A 195 10.53 -13.07 9.17
CA PHE A 195 10.99 -11.94 8.37
C PHE A 195 9.82 -11.10 7.85
N ASN A 196 10.11 -9.85 7.51
CA ASN A 196 9.16 -8.92 6.92
C ASN A 196 9.28 -8.94 5.39
N TYR A 197 8.24 -9.38 4.71
CA TYR A 197 8.12 -9.25 3.27
C TYR A 197 7.49 -7.90 2.94
N CYS A 198 8.27 -7.00 2.34
CA CYS A 198 7.91 -5.62 2.03
C CYS A 198 8.03 -5.40 0.51
N PRO A 199 7.08 -5.88 -0.31
CA PRO A 199 7.10 -5.63 -1.74
C PRO A 199 7.05 -4.13 -1.99
N ARG A 200 8.01 -3.64 -2.77
CA ARG A 200 8.13 -2.22 -3.09
C ARG A 200 7.31 -1.88 -4.33
N ILE A 201 6.56 -0.80 -4.24
CA ILE A 201 5.68 -0.31 -5.30
C ILE A 201 5.78 1.22 -5.27
N ARG A 202 5.79 1.84 -6.44
CA ARG A 202 5.86 3.29 -6.64
C ARG A 202 4.65 3.78 -7.43
N PRO A 203 4.24 5.05 -7.27
CA PRO A 203 3.29 5.65 -8.17
C PRO A 203 3.94 5.82 -9.55
N HIS A 204 3.14 5.76 -10.60
CA HIS A 204 3.61 5.91 -11.99
C HIS A 204 3.77 7.39 -12.40
N ARG A 205 3.25 8.31 -11.58
CA ARG A 205 3.26 9.76 -11.77
C ARG A 205 3.42 10.46 -10.42
N PRO A 206 4.04 11.65 -10.36
CA PRO A 206 4.12 12.44 -9.13
C PRO A 206 2.75 13.00 -8.74
N ILE A 207 2.63 13.45 -7.49
CA ILE A 207 1.59 14.41 -7.12
C ILE A 207 2.12 15.79 -7.49
N LEU A 208 1.50 16.44 -8.47
CA LEU A 208 1.85 17.81 -8.83
C LEU A 208 1.34 18.77 -7.74
N MET A 209 2.27 19.27 -6.93
CA MET A 209 2.00 20.27 -5.91
C MET A 209 1.79 21.63 -6.60
N ASN A 210 0.56 21.94 -7.02
CA ASN A 210 0.23 23.26 -7.51
C ASN A 210 -0.30 24.14 -6.36
N PRO A 211 0.30 25.31 -6.07
CA PRO A 211 -0.15 26.18 -4.98
C PRO A 211 -1.56 26.75 -5.20
N ASN A 212 -2.11 26.71 -6.42
CA ASN A 212 -3.44 27.20 -6.72
C ASN A 212 -4.26 26.16 -7.50
N PHE A 213 -5.19 25.50 -6.79
CA PHE A 213 -6.12 24.52 -7.36
C PHE A 213 -6.85 25.05 -8.60
N PHE A 214 -7.41 26.26 -8.54
CA PHE A 214 -8.19 26.84 -9.64
C PHE A 214 -7.35 27.15 -10.88
N SER A 215 -6.05 27.41 -10.72
CA SER A 215 -5.14 27.49 -11.86
C SER A 215 -4.89 26.09 -12.43
N ALA A 216 -4.60 25.12 -11.56
CA ALA A 216 -4.26 23.76 -11.95
C ALA A 216 -5.40 23.09 -12.74
N ILE A 217 -6.64 23.20 -12.28
CA ILE A 217 -7.79 22.60 -12.95
C ILE A 217 -8.06 23.21 -14.34
N LYS A 218 -7.66 24.46 -14.56
CA LYS A 218 -7.80 25.13 -15.86
C LYS A 218 -6.67 24.76 -16.83
N THR A 219 -5.44 24.63 -16.33
CA THR A 219 -4.27 24.35 -17.17
C THR A 219 -4.06 22.87 -17.43
N SER A 220 -4.45 22.02 -16.46
CA SER A 220 -4.16 20.58 -16.43
C SER A 220 -5.29 19.82 -15.71
N PRO A 221 -6.54 19.85 -16.23
CA PRO A 221 -7.68 19.16 -15.61
C PRO A 221 -7.47 17.65 -15.46
N GLU A 222 -6.68 17.03 -16.34
CA GLU A 222 -6.32 15.60 -16.30
C GLU A 222 -5.52 15.20 -15.06
N GLU A 223 -4.90 16.17 -14.37
CA GLU A 223 -4.15 15.97 -13.14
C GLU A 223 -5.06 15.88 -11.91
N TRP A 224 -6.36 16.08 -12.08
CA TRP A 224 -7.36 16.02 -11.02
C TRP A 224 -8.44 14.99 -11.34
N TYR A 225 -8.80 14.21 -10.33
CA TYR A 225 -9.98 13.38 -10.31
C TYR A 225 -11.10 14.11 -9.57
N GLN A 226 -12.21 14.36 -10.26
CA GLN A 226 -13.42 14.92 -9.67
C GLN A 226 -14.46 13.81 -9.43
N THR A 227 -15.12 13.86 -8.29
CA THR A 227 -16.38 13.15 -8.06
C THR A 227 -17.42 14.12 -7.54
N SER A 228 -18.67 13.96 -7.97
CA SER A 228 -19.77 14.86 -7.62
C SER A 228 -20.90 14.09 -6.95
N SER A 229 -21.59 14.75 -6.02
CA SER A 229 -22.82 14.24 -5.42
C SER A 229 -23.72 15.41 -5.03
N ALA A 230 -24.96 15.11 -4.66
CA ALA A 230 -25.93 16.10 -4.19
C ALA A 230 -26.41 15.71 -2.80
N MET A 231 -26.48 16.69 -1.88
CA MET A 231 -27.08 16.47 -0.57
C MET A 231 -28.59 16.24 -0.74
N GLN A 232 -29.06 15.11 -0.24
CA GLN A 232 -30.49 14.79 -0.26
C GLN A 232 -31.22 15.55 0.84
N MET A 233 -32.46 15.95 0.56
CA MET A 233 -33.33 16.61 1.52
C MET A 233 -34.28 15.59 2.17
N ARG A 234 -34.64 15.81 3.43
CA ARG A 234 -35.61 14.99 4.18
C ARG A 234 -37.05 15.24 3.77
N ARG A 235 -37.34 16.44 3.29
CA ARG A 235 -38.65 16.88 2.81
C ARG A 235 -38.43 17.59 1.49
N ASP A 236 -39.36 17.41 0.57
CA ASP A 236 -39.36 18.13 -0.71
C ASP A 236 -39.66 19.60 -0.43
N MET A 237 -38.62 20.42 -0.33
CA MET A 237 -38.73 21.87 -0.26
C MET A 237 -38.05 22.47 -1.50
N PRO A 238 -38.79 22.61 -2.63
CA PRO A 238 -38.21 23.04 -3.90
C PRO A 238 -37.56 24.43 -3.82
N GLU A 239 -37.98 25.26 -2.86
CA GLU A 239 -37.45 26.60 -2.63
C GLU A 239 -35.97 26.62 -2.23
N LEU A 240 -35.50 25.61 -1.49
CA LEU A 240 -34.10 25.56 -1.05
C LEU A 240 -33.14 25.08 -2.15
N GLY A 241 -33.67 24.48 -3.22
CA GLY A 241 -32.85 23.89 -4.26
C GLY A 241 -31.97 22.72 -3.77
N THR A 242 -31.11 22.22 -4.67
CA THR A 242 -30.17 21.14 -4.37
C THR A 242 -28.79 21.71 -4.06
N VAL A 243 -28.14 21.19 -3.02
CA VAL A 243 -26.74 21.49 -2.71
C VAL A 243 -25.86 20.42 -3.35
N HIS A 244 -25.11 20.81 -4.36
CA HIS A 244 -24.12 19.97 -5.03
C HIS A 244 -22.78 20.04 -4.30
N CYS A 245 -22.08 18.91 -4.26
CA CYS A 245 -20.76 18.76 -3.66
C CYS A 245 -19.82 18.10 -4.67
N ASP A 246 -18.68 18.72 -4.89
CA ASP A 246 -17.59 18.23 -5.71
C ASP A 246 -16.35 17.99 -4.84
N LEU A 247 -15.75 16.81 -4.96
CA LEU A 247 -14.47 16.48 -4.33
C LEU A 247 -13.42 16.25 -5.43
N PHE A 248 -12.32 16.97 -5.33
CA PHE A 248 -11.16 16.87 -6.21
C PHE A 248 -9.97 16.30 -5.43
N ILE A 249 -9.30 15.30 -6.01
CA ILE A 249 -8.02 14.75 -5.55
C ILE A 249 -7.10 14.54 -6.74
N PRO A 250 -5.78 14.32 -6.58
CA PRO A 250 -4.90 14.08 -7.72
C PRO A 250 -5.34 12.88 -8.58
N GLY A 251 -5.26 13.05 -9.90
CA GLY A 251 -5.82 12.14 -10.90
C GLY A 251 -5.20 10.74 -10.86
N GLY A 252 -3.92 10.64 -10.49
CA GLY A 252 -3.19 9.39 -10.41
C GLY A 252 -3.80 8.37 -9.45
N ARG A 253 -4.41 8.82 -8.34
CA ARG A 253 -5.02 7.98 -7.28
C ARG A 253 -4.11 6.84 -6.78
N VAL A 254 -2.81 6.97 -6.97
CA VAL A 254 -1.76 6.10 -6.46
C VAL A 254 -0.79 6.99 -5.69
N TYR A 255 -0.68 6.80 -4.39
CA TYR A 255 0.05 7.69 -3.49
C TYR A 255 1.00 6.90 -2.60
N SER A 256 2.16 7.44 -2.27
CA SER A 256 3.02 6.82 -1.26
C SER A 256 2.39 6.90 0.12
N LEU A 257 2.74 5.94 0.99
CA LEU A 257 2.45 5.98 2.42
C LEU A 257 3.04 7.22 3.12
N THR A 258 4.05 7.84 2.52
CA THR A 258 4.71 9.06 3.02
C THR A 258 4.21 10.34 2.38
N ASP A 259 3.41 10.26 1.32
CA ASP A 259 2.91 11.44 0.62
C ASP A 259 1.75 12.07 1.38
N LYS A 260 1.65 13.39 1.27
CA LYS A 260 0.43 14.12 1.62
C LYS A 260 -0.48 14.18 0.41
N ILE A 261 -1.77 13.86 0.60
CA ILE A 261 -2.73 13.83 -0.50
C ILE A 261 -3.52 15.14 -0.47
N PRO A 262 -3.26 16.11 -1.38
CA PRO A 262 -4.04 17.33 -1.43
C PRO A 262 -5.47 17.02 -1.90
N PHE A 263 -6.43 17.80 -1.46
CA PHE A 263 -7.80 17.73 -1.93
C PHE A 263 -8.46 19.11 -1.94
N HIS A 264 -9.48 19.25 -2.78
CA HIS A 264 -10.37 20.41 -2.82
C HIS A 264 -11.82 19.94 -2.71
N VAL A 265 -12.63 20.64 -1.92
CA VAL A 265 -14.07 20.39 -1.77
C VAL A 265 -14.79 21.66 -2.18
N GLN A 266 -15.76 21.53 -3.09
CA GLN A 266 -16.58 22.64 -3.54
C GLN A 266 -18.05 22.32 -3.27
N LEU A 267 -18.77 23.27 -2.66
CA LEU A 267 -20.21 23.20 -2.49
C LEU A 267 -20.89 24.29 -3.31
N ASN A 268 -21.94 23.91 -4.03
CA ASN A 268 -22.68 24.80 -4.94
C ASN A 268 -24.19 24.65 -4.67
N GLY A 269 -24.92 25.76 -4.57
CA GLY A 269 -26.35 25.71 -4.22
C GLY A 269 -26.98 27.08 -4.01
N HIS A 270 -28.29 27.09 -3.80
CA HIS A 270 -29.02 28.33 -3.52
C HIS A 270 -28.61 28.95 -2.18
N THR A 271 -28.63 30.28 -2.14
CA THR A 271 -28.31 31.07 -0.94
C THR A 271 -29.09 30.60 0.29
N ASP A 272 -30.38 30.29 0.14
CA ASP A 272 -31.25 29.88 1.24
C ASP A 272 -30.83 28.54 1.86
N ALA A 273 -30.35 27.59 1.06
CA ALA A 273 -29.81 26.33 1.57
C ALA A 273 -28.54 26.55 2.40
N PHE A 274 -27.64 27.44 1.96
CA PHE A 274 -26.41 27.74 2.68
C PHE A 274 -26.64 28.52 3.98
N GLN A 275 -27.68 29.35 4.06
CA GLN A 275 -28.06 29.99 5.32
C GLN A 275 -28.43 28.96 6.40
N ILE A 276 -28.97 27.81 6.00
CA ILE A 276 -29.27 26.70 6.91
C ILE A 276 -28.01 25.91 7.28
N LEU A 277 -27.14 25.62 6.31
CA LEU A 277 -25.91 24.85 6.54
C LEU A 277 -24.84 25.65 7.29
N MET A 278 -24.83 26.98 7.13
CA MET A 278 -23.84 27.91 7.70
C MET A 278 -24.54 29.14 8.26
N PRO A 279 -25.28 28.99 9.38
CA PRO A 279 -25.97 30.10 9.99
C PRO A 279 -24.94 31.15 10.43
N GLN A 280 -25.01 32.35 9.83
CA GLN A 280 -24.17 33.46 10.26
C GLN A 280 -24.58 33.89 11.68
N PRO A 281 -23.62 34.30 12.54
CA PRO A 281 -23.95 34.87 13.83
C PRO A 281 -24.70 36.18 13.61
N VAL A 282 -26.00 36.18 13.92
CA VAL A 282 -26.95 37.25 13.57
C VAL A 282 -26.65 38.60 14.25
N ASN A 283 -25.73 38.67 15.23
CA ASN A 283 -25.57 39.85 16.09
C ASN A 283 -24.11 40.19 16.45
N GLY A 284 -23.26 40.46 15.46
CA GLY A 284 -21.94 41.07 15.66
C GLY A 284 -21.83 42.37 14.86
N PRO A 285 -21.45 43.51 15.46
CA PRO A 285 -21.21 44.74 14.70
C PRO A 285 -20.12 44.50 13.65
N LEU A 286 -20.35 44.99 12.42
CA LEU A 286 -19.48 44.94 11.24
C LEU A 286 -18.17 45.74 11.45
N ILE A 287 -17.37 45.37 12.45
CA ILE A 287 -16.05 45.96 12.65
C ILE A 287 -15.03 45.09 11.92
N PRO A 288 -14.26 45.63 10.96
CA PRO A 288 -13.16 44.92 10.29
C PRO A 288 -11.98 44.80 11.26
N SER A 289 -12.10 43.92 12.25
CA SER A 289 -11.02 43.66 13.20
C SER A 289 -10.20 42.47 12.73
N ARG A 290 -9.04 42.77 12.15
CA ARG A 290 -7.89 41.88 12.02
C ARG A 290 -7.51 41.32 13.39
N CYS A 291 -8.10 40.21 13.80
CA CYS A 291 -7.70 39.55 15.04
C CYS A 291 -7.84 38.03 14.90
N HIS A 292 -6.69 37.35 14.80
CA HIS A 292 -6.53 35.89 14.79
C HIS A 292 -6.90 35.21 16.12
N LYS A 293 -7.93 35.69 16.81
CA LYS A 293 -8.44 35.02 18.01
C LYS A 293 -9.33 33.88 17.56
N LYS A 294 -8.91 32.65 17.89
CA LYS A 294 -9.68 31.41 17.72
C LYS A 294 -11.03 31.59 18.42
N PHE A 295 -12.06 31.99 17.68
CA PHE A 295 -13.43 31.93 18.17
C PHE A 295 -13.73 30.45 18.45
N PRO A 296 -14.32 30.09 19.61
CA PRO A 296 -14.76 28.72 19.83
C PRO A 296 -15.71 28.35 18.70
N LEU A 297 -15.33 27.32 17.94
CA LEU A 297 -16.16 26.73 16.87
C LEU A 297 -17.55 26.49 17.45
N GLN A 298 -18.54 27.26 16.98
CA GLN A 298 -19.92 27.00 17.35
C GLN A 298 -20.31 25.64 16.78
N ASP A 299 -20.91 24.78 17.59
CA ASP A 299 -21.33 23.42 17.22
C ASP A 299 -22.45 23.39 16.15
N ASN A 300 -22.87 24.57 15.67
CA ASN A 300 -23.99 24.81 14.75
C ASN A 300 -23.56 25.07 13.29
N GLN A 301 -22.40 24.61 12.86
CA GLN A 301 -21.96 24.74 11.47
C GLN A 301 -21.84 23.39 10.77
N LEU A 302 -21.96 23.40 9.44
CA LEU A 302 -21.66 22.23 8.59
C LEU A 302 -20.29 21.65 8.93
N LYS A 303 -20.26 20.40 9.37
CA LYS A 303 -19.01 19.69 9.65
C LYS A 303 -18.55 19.02 8.36
N ILE A 304 -17.41 19.48 7.86
CA ILE A 304 -16.75 18.92 6.68
C ILE A 304 -15.55 18.12 7.16
N LYS A 305 -15.51 16.83 6.81
CA LYS A 305 -14.42 15.94 7.20
C LYS A 305 -13.95 15.15 5.99
N VAL A 306 -12.65 15.25 5.69
CA VAL A 306 -11.98 14.34 4.76
C VAL A 306 -11.09 13.40 5.57
N SER A 307 -11.10 12.11 5.25
CA SER A 307 -10.37 11.09 6.00
C SER A 307 -9.96 9.94 5.10
N LEU A 308 -8.90 9.22 5.50
CA LEU A 308 -8.44 8.04 4.78
C LEU A 308 -8.91 6.79 5.51
N TYR A 309 -9.60 5.92 4.78
CA TYR A 309 -10.12 4.65 5.31
C TYR A 309 -9.50 3.46 4.60
N ARG A 310 -9.17 2.44 5.40
CA ARG A 310 -8.81 1.11 4.92
C ARG A 310 -9.97 0.16 5.13
N GLN A 311 -10.46 -0.44 4.06
CA GLN A 311 -11.39 -1.55 4.11
C GLN A 311 -10.66 -2.87 3.94
N ILE A 312 -10.85 -3.74 4.91
CA ILE A 312 -10.35 -5.12 4.89
C ILE A 312 -11.55 -6.03 4.69
N ARG A 313 -11.58 -6.72 3.56
CA ARG A 313 -12.58 -7.74 3.24
C ARG A 313 -11.90 -9.10 3.30
N ALA A 314 -12.53 -10.05 3.98
CA ALA A 314 -12.17 -11.45 3.91
C ALA A 314 -13.40 -12.31 3.65
N GLU A 315 -13.21 -13.41 2.92
CA GLU A 315 -14.28 -14.34 2.55
C GLU A 315 -13.95 -15.76 3.02
N ASN A 316 -14.86 -16.43 3.72
CA ASN A 316 -14.65 -17.80 4.16
C ASN A 316 -15.94 -18.59 4.00
N LYS A 317 -15.90 -19.68 3.22
CA LYS A 317 -17.08 -20.51 2.89
C LYS A 317 -18.27 -19.71 2.32
N GLY A 318 -17.99 -18.68 1.52
CA GLY A 318 -19.00 -17.81 0.89
C GLY A 318 -19.52 -16.68 1.79
N GLU A 319 -19.20 -16.70 3.09
CA GLU A 319 -19.51 -15.59 3.99
C GLU A 319 -18.44 -14.50 3.88
N LYS A 320 -18.89 -13.25 3.76
CA LYS A 320 -18.03 -12.07 3.62
C LYS A 320 -18.04 -11.29 4.91
N SER A 321 -16.86 -10.99 5.44
CA SER A 321 -16.68 -10.04 6.53
C SER A 321 -15.91 -8.83 6.01
N PHE A 322 -16.33 -7.65 6.43
CA PHE A 322 -15.68 -6.39 6.13
C PHE A 322 -15.34 -5.65 7.42
N ASN A 323 -14.25 -4.92 7.39
CA ASN A 323 -13.80 -4.11 8.50
C ASN A 323 -13.19 -2.82 7.97
N ASN A 324 -13.62 -1.68 8.49
CA ASN A 324 -13.16 -0.36 8.06
C ASN A 324 -12.33 0.26 9.18
N THR A 325 -11.15 0.77 8.87
CA THR A 325 -10.24 1.39 9.84
C THR A 325 -9.79 2.75 9.34
N LEU A 326 -9.81 3.75 10.22
CA LEU A 326 -9.30 5.09 9.94
C LEU A 326 -7.76 5.07 9.93
N ILE A 327 -7.17 5.24 8.75
CA ILE A 327 -5.72 5.18 8.52
C ILE A 327 -5.09 6.56 8.27
N GLY A 328 -5.89 7.63 8.24
CA GLY A 328 -5.39 8.97 8.03
C GLY A 328 -6.45 10.03 8.27
N GLU A 329 -6.01 11.21 8.65
CA GLU A 329 -6.84 12.38 8.95
C GLU A 329 -6.39 13.55 8.07
N SER A 330 -7.28 14.51 7.86
CA SER A 330 -6.97 15.69 7.07
C SER A 330 -6.96 16.96 7.90
N GLU A 331 -6.14 17.90 7.44
CA GLU A 331 -6.26 19.30 7.80
C GLU A 331 -7.03 20.00 6.67
N ILE A 332 -8.13 20.67 7.02
CA ILE A 332 -8.99 21.37 6.09
C ILE A 332 -9.04 22.85 6.43
N SER A 333 -9.01 23.69 5.40
CA SER A 333 -9.09 25.14 5.51
C SER A 333 -10.10 25.68 4.49
N GLU A 334 -10.92 26.63 4.93
CA GLU A 334 -11.83 27.34 4.04
C GLU A 334 -11.03 28.27 3.11
N SER A 335 -11.35 28.24 1.82
CA SER A 335 -10.79 29.14 0.84
C SER A 335 -11.60 30.44 0.83
N PRO A 336 -10.97 31.62 0.71
CA PRO A 336 -11.70 32.87 0.61
C PRO A 336 -12.71 32.82 -0.55
N PRO A 337 -13.97 33.27 -0.35
CA PRO A 337 -14.96 33.26 -1.40
C PRO A 337 -14.46 34.10 -2.58
N GLY A 338 -14.58 33.55 -3.79
CA GLY A 338 -14.39 34.34 -5.00
C GLY A 338 -15.36 35.52 -5.02
N ILE A 339 -14.91 36.68 -5.48
CA ILE A 339 -15.81 37.83 -5.70
C ILE A 339 -16.72 37.46 -6.88
N CYS A 340 -17.87 36.87 -6.58
CA CYS A 340 -18.90 36.59 -7.57
C CYS A 340 -20.01 37.63 -7.39
N GLU A 341 -20.03 38.62 -8.28
CA GLU A 341 -21.08 39.62 -8.30
C GLU A 341 -22.33 38.98 -8.94
N SER A 342 -23.44 38.98 -8.20
CA SER A 342 -24.85 38.88 -8.69
C SER A 342 -25.56 37.53 -8.91
N SER A 343 -25.06 36.38 -8.44
CA SER A 343 -25.83 35.11 -8.52
C SER A 343 -26.59 34.75 -7.24
N SER A 344 -27.81 34.20 -7.37
CA SER A 344 -28.57 33.54 -6.28
C SER A 344 -27.91 32.24 -5.78
N ILE A 345 -26.94 31.75 -6.54
CA ILE A 345 -26.13 30.57 -6.27
C ILE A 345 -24.85 31.02 -5.56
N ILE A 346 -24.53 30.34 -4.46
CA ILE A 346 -23.30 30.49 -3.70
C ILE A 346 -22.38 29.32 -4.02
N HIS A 347 -21.09 29.63 -4.09
CA HIS A 347 -19.99 28.68 -4.20
C HIS A 347 -19.13 28.80 -2.96
N LEU A 348 -18.92 27.69 -2.25
CA LEU A 348 -18.03 27.61 -1.09
C LEU A 348 -16.96 26.57 -1.35
N ASP A 349 -15.75 26.89 -0.93
CA ASP A 349 -14.56 26.13 -1.29
C ASP A 349 -13.71 25.83 -0.06
N TRP A 350 -13.23 24.59 0.04
CA TRP A 350 -12.26 24.17 1.05
C TRP A 350 -11.11 23.45 0.39
N GLN A 351 -9.93 23.67 0.92
CA GLN A 351 -8.71 22.99 0.51
C GLN A 351 -8.03 22.36 1.72
N GLY A 352 -7.32 21.27 1.50
CA GLY A 352 -6.64 20.58 2.57
C GLY A 352 -5.69 19.48 2.12
N GLU A 353 -5.04 18.86 3.09
CA GLU A 353 -4.12 17.75 2.89
C GLU A 353 -4.51 16.60 3.81
N ALA A 354 -4.62 15.40 3.26
CA ALA A 354 -4.81 14.17 4.03
C ALA A 354 -3.46 13.50 4.29
N ASN A 355 -3.18 13.21 5.57
CA ASN A 355 -1.97 12.58 6.04
C ASN A 355 -2.25 11.13 6.44
N ILE A 356 -1.40 10.20 6.00
CA ILE A 356 -1.45 8.80 6.41
C ILE A 356 -0.77 8.66 7.77
N LYS A 357 -1.38 7.89 8.67
CA LYS A 357 -0.80 7.67 10.01
C LYS A 357 0.53 6.92 9.91
N PRO A 358 1.53 7.26 10.76
CA PRO A 358 2.86 6.67 10.67
C PRO A 358 2.93 5.18 11.02
N ASP A 359 1.89 4.61 11.64
CA ASP A 359 1.78 3.18 11.93
C ASP A 359 1.32 2.36 10.72
N VAL A 360 0.91 3.00 9.63
CA VAL A 360 0.49 2.35 8.39
C VAL A 360 1.71 2.01 7.54
N MET A 361 2.20 0.78 7.68
CA MET A 361 3.44 0.35 7.03
C MET A 361 3.26 -0.30 5.65
N VAL A 362 2.03 -0.57 5.23
CA VAL A 362 1.73 -1.27 3.97
C VAL A 362 0.52 -0.65 3.27
N GLY A 363 0.51 -0.70 1.94
CA GLY A 363 -0.64 -0.32 1.12
C GLY A 363 -1.68 -1.43 0.96
N GLY A 364 -2.71 -1.18 0.15
CA GLY A 364 -3.71 -2.18 -0.23
C GLY A 364 -3.13 -3.34 -1.04
N PHE A 365 -3.71 -4.53 -0.87
CA PHE A 365 -3.32 -5.75 -1.57
C PHE A 365 -4.51 -6.72 -1.69
N ILE A 366 -4.42 -7.67 -2.63
CA ILE A 366 -5.38 -8.76 -2.79
C ILE A 366 -4.58 -10.07 -2.74
N ALA A 367 -4.94 -10.98 -1.85
CA ALA A 367 -4.27 -12.26 -1.71
C ALA A 367 -5.26 -13.34 -1.25
N GLY A 368 -5.50 -14.33 -2.11
CA GLY A 368 -6.42 -15.42 -1.85
C GLY A 368 -7.82 -14.92 -1.53
N ASN A 369 -8.30 -15.20 -0.32
CA ASN A 369 -9.63 -14.82 0.13
C ASN A 369 -9.72 -13.42 0.79
N VAL A 370 -8.64 -12.64 0.74
CA VAL A 370 -8.51 -11.34 1.42
C VAL A 370 -8.28 -10.22 0.41
N SER A 371 -8.92 -9.07 0.65
CA SER A 371 -8.73 -7.83 -0.08
C SER A 371 -8.61 -6.67 0.91
N VAL A 372 -7.50 -5.94 0.85
CA VAL A 372 -7.28 -4.68 1.56
C VAL A 372 -7.32 -3.54 0.55
N LYS A 373 -8.25 -2.60 0.72
CA LYS A 373 -8.46 -1.45 -0.16
C LYS A 373 -8.44 -0.16 0.65
N ASP A 374 -7.94 0.91 0.04
CA ASP A 374 -7.82 2.22 0.67
C ASP A 374 -8.73 3.23 -0.05
N PHE A 375 -9.27 4.20 0.69
CA PHE A 375 -10.25 5.17 0.21
C PHE A 375 -10.00 6.56 0.81
N VAL A 376 -10.24 7.60 0.01
CA VAL A 376 -10.54 8.95 0.51
C VAL A 376 -12.04 9.02 0.76
N VAL A 377 -12.44 9.43 1.96
CA VAL A 377 -13.84 9.58 2.35
C VAL A 377 -14.09 11.02 2.74
N LEU A 378 -15.02 11.67 2.06
CA LEU A 378 -15.57 12.98 2.43
C LEU A 378 -16.91 12.76 3.13
N ILE A 379 -17.10 13.38 4.28
CA ILE A 379 -18.34 13.39 5.04
C ILE A 379 -18.75 14.85 5.26
N LEU A 380 -20.00 15.15 4.95
CA LEU A 380 -20.67 16.42 5.22
C LEU A 380 -21.82 16.16 6.20
N GLU A 381 -21.68 16.65 7.42
CA GLU A 381 -22.71 16.53 8.46
C GLU A 381 -23.39 17.88 8.66
N PRO A 382 -24.63 18.06 8.16
CA PRO A 382 -25.33 19.32 8.28
C PRO A 382 -25.73 19.57 9.75
N PRO A 383 -25.69 20.84 10.22
CA PRO A 383 -25.95 21.14 11.61
C PRO A 383 -27.43 20.91 11.97
N PRO A 384 -27.75 20.59 13.24
CA PRO A 384 -29.12 20.60 13.70
C PRO A 384 -29.73 22.00 13.57
N VAL A 385 -31.04 22.06 13.36
CA VAL A 385 -31.80 23.32 13.36
C VAL A 385 -32.09 23.72 14.81
N LYS A 386 -32.68 24.91 15.03
CA LYS A 386 -33.15 25.35 16.35
C LYS A 386 -33.99 24.25 17.04
N ASN A 387 -33.87 24.17 18.37
CA ASN A 387 -34.57 23.20 19.22
C ASN A 387 -34.17 21.73 18.97
N ASP A 388 -32.92 21.48 18.57
CA ASP A 388 -32.36 20.14 18.33
C ASP A 388 -33.10 19.33 17.25
N GLU A 389 -33.85 20.00 16.37
CA GLU A 389 -34.47 19.34 15.23
C GLU A 389 -33.42 18.90 14.21
N PRO A 390 -33.60 17.73 13.56
CA PRO A 390 -32.66 17.26 12.55
C PRO A 390 -32.61 18.23 11.37
N SER A 391 -31.42 18.43 10.82
CA SER A 391 -31.23 19.22 9.61
C SER A 391 -32.18 18.78 8.49
N PRO A 392 -32.73 19.72 7.67
CA PRO A 392 -33.50 19.36 6.48
C PRO A 392 -32.66 18.57 5.46
N PHE A 393 -31.33 18.60 5.56
CA PHE A 393 -30.44 17.80 4.73
C PHE A 393 -30.04 16.49 5.42
N TYR A 394 -29.92 15.42 4.65
CA TYR A 394 -29.24 14.21 5.09
C TYR A 394 -27.71 14.42 5.06
N PRO A 395 -26.97 13.77 5.97
CA PRO A 395 -25.52 13.68 5.84
C PRO A 395 -25.13 13.11 4.47
N LEU A 396 -24.12 13.70 3.84
CA LEU A 396 -23.59 13.23 2.56
C LEU A 396 -22.23 12.58 2.80
N GLN A 397 -22.05 11.37 2.26
CA GLN A 397 -20.77 10.66 2.25
C GLN A 397 -20.36 10.36 0.81
N MET A 398 -19.13 10.72 0.46
CA MET A 398 -18.51 10.41 -0.82
C MET A 398 -17.26 9.57 -0.58
N THR A 399 -17.08 8.51 -1.38
CA THR A 399 -15.99 7.54 -1.21
C THR A 399 -15.23 7.38 -2.52
N VAL A 400 -13.93 7.68 -2.52
CA VAL A 400 -13.08 7.57 -3.70
C VAL A 400 -12.00 6.50 -3.47
N PRO A 401 -11.95 5.43 -4.28
CA PRO A 401 -10.92 4.41 -4.14
C PRO A 401 -9.55 4.95 -4.55
N ILE A 402 -8.54 4.62 -3.75
CA ILE A 402 -7.13 4.99 -3.98
C ILE A 402 -6.24 3.76 -3.78
N ARG A 403 -4.99 3.86 -4.23
CA ARG A 403 -3.96 2.85 -3.98
C ARG A 403 -2.81 3.48 -3.22
N LEU A 404 -2.55 2.99 -2.01
CA LEU A 404 -1.34 3.35 -1.28
C LEU A 404 -0.18 2.44 -1.69
N VAL A 405 1.00 3.02 -1.86
CA VAL A 405 2.24 2.33 -2.25
C VAL A 405 3.38 2.70 -1.31
N THR A 406 4.48 1.95 -1.32
CA THR A 406 5.49 2.02 -0.26
C THR A 406 6.52 3.13 -0.44
N ASP A 407 6.78 3.53 -1.68
CA ASP A 407 7.78 4.54 -2.01
C ASP A 407 7.13 5.71 -2.75
N SER A 408 7.61 6.94 -2.47
CA SER A 408 7.24 8.15 -3.20
C SER A 408 7.72 8.14 -4.64
N PHE A 409 7.10 9.00 -5.45
CA PHE A 409 7.64 9.32 -6.77
C PHE A 409 8.99 10.00 -6.59
N GLU A 410 9.96 9.62 -7.42
CA GLU A 410 11.27 10.28 -7.50
C GLU A 410 11.40 10.79 -8.94
N GLU A 411 11.50 12.11 -9.12
CA GLU A 411 11.79 12.70 -10.43
C GLU A 411 13.19 12.28 -10.87
N VAL A 412 13.26 11.87 -12.13
CA VAL A 412 14.50 11.50 -12.79
C VAL A 412 15.18 12.81 -13.20
N TYR A 413 16.19 13.24 -12.46
CA TYR A 413 17.14 14.20 -13.01
C TYR A 413 18.11 13.44 -13.91
N ASP A 414 18.20 13.86 -15.17
CA ASP A 414 19.23 13.36 -16.09
C ASP A 414 20.59 13.48 -15.39
N TYR A 415 21.29 12.36 -15.30
CA TYR A 415 22.60 12.31 -14.67
C TYR A 415 23.55 13.18 -15.51
N GLU A 416 23.88 14.39 -15.04
CA GLU A 416 25.01 15.12 -15.62
C GLU A 416 26.26 14.27 -15.35
N PRO A 417 26.95 13.76 -16.40
CA PRO A 417 28.15 13.00 -16.19
C PRO A 417 29.16 13.87 -15.41
N PRO A 418 29.93 13.28 -14.48
CA PRO A 418 30.93 14.03 -13.75
C PRO A 418 31.86 14.74 -14.74
N PRO A 419 32.24 16.01 -14.46
CA PRO A 419 33.19 16.71 -15.32
C PRO A 419 34.47 15.88 -15.43
N VAL A 420 34.86 15.62 -16.69
CA VAL A 420 36.06 14.85 -17.07
C VAL A 420 37.33 15.51 -16.59
#